data_AF-A0A0A2JJL5-F1
#
_entry.id   AF-A0A0A2JJL5-F1
#
_cell.length_a   1.000
_cell.length_b   1.000
_cell.length_c   1.000
_cell.angle_alpha   90.00
_cell.angle_beta   90.00
_cell.angle_gamma   90.00
#
_symmetry.space_group_name_H-M   'P 1'
#
loop_
_entity.id
_entity.type
_entity.pdbx_description
1 polymer ?
#
loop_
_entity_poly.entity_id
_entity_poly.type
_entity_poly.pdbx_seq_one_letter_code
_entity_poly.pdbx_strand_id
1 'polypeptide(L)'
;MVVVKEQRGSCWCVPITTYSGQGVAKAGIDRSKYAIIHMRGNRPRAVQSEPRMVKEPLEVDPARPDQKLDSMSRVNFGKVYTVEHNVKVLPVGKITEASRARFLEYAHGEFVK
;
A
#
# COMPACT_ATOMS: atom_id res chain seq x y z
N MET A 1 -5.82 -0.37 -4.45
CA MET A 1 -4.91 -1.52 -4.25
C MET A 1 -3.60 -1.24 -4.98
N VAL A 2 -2.51 -1.92 -4.64
CA VAL A 2 -1.23 -1.82 -5.36
C VAL A 2 -0.96 -3.14 -6.07
N VAL A 3 -0.64 -3.09 -7.36
CA VAL A 3 -0.28 -4.26 -8.16
C VAL A 3 1.11 -4.73 -7.74
N VAL A 4 1.23 -6.01 -7.39
CA VAL A 4 2.50 -6.68 -7.07
C VAL A 4 3.04 -7.41 -8.30
N LYS A 5 2.15 -8.13 -9.00
CA LYS A 5 2.51 -8.96 -10.14
C LYS A 5 1.34 -9.04 -11.13
N GLU A 6 1.63 -8.80 -12.39
CA GLU A 6 0.70 -9.03 -13.50
C GLU A 6 0.68 -10.52 -13.88
N GLN A 7 -0.50 -11.03 -14.22
CA GLN A 7 -0.74 -12.37 -14.74
C GLN A 7 -1.50 -12.25 -16.08
N ARG A 8 -1.69 -13.36 -16.78
CA ARG A 8 -2.28 -13.35 -18.14
C ARG A 8 -3.67 -12.72 -18.26
N GLY A 9 -4.50 -12.78 -17.22
CA GLY A 9 -5.87 -12.22 -17.22
C GLY A 9 -6.23 -11.42 -15.97
N SER A 10 -5.32 -11.34 -15.01
CA SER A 10 -5.55 -10.73 -13.71
C SER A 10 -4.24 -10.20 -13.11
N CYS A 11 -4.35 -9.43 -12.04
CA CYS A 11 -3.23 -8.94 -11.27
C CYS A 11 -3.30 -9.46 -9.84
N TRP A 12 -2.15 -9.84 -9.29
CA TRP A 12 -2.00 -9.99 -7.85
C TRP A 12 -1.77 -8.63 -7.21
N CYS A 13 -2.63 -8.28 -6.27
CA CYS A 13 -2.68 -6.96 -5.68
C CYS A 13 -2.71 -7.03 -4.16
N VAL A 14 -2.01 -6.11 -3.50
CA VAL A 14 -2.13 -5.87 -2.06
C VAL A 14 -3.14 -4.74 -1.79
N PRO A 15 -4.00 -4.86 -0.79
CA PRO A 15 -4.99 -3.83 -0.50
C PRO A 15 -4.32 -2.60 0.14
N ILE A 16 -4.92 -1.44 -0.15
CA ILE A 16 -4.68 -0.21 0.61
C ILE A 16 -5.89 -0.04 1.52
N THR A 17 -5.66 0.13 2.82
CA THR A 17 -6.71 0.28 3.82
C THR A 17 -6.46 1.52 4.64
N THR A 18 -7.53 2.28 4.91
CA THR A 18 -7.51 3.43 5.85
C THR A 18 -8.05 3.06 7.23
N TYR A 19 -8.60 1.84 7.38
CA TYR A 19 -9.26 1.35 8.59
C TYR A 19 -10.24 2.36 9.20
N SER A 20 -11.09 2.97 8.37
CA SER A 20 -12.06 3.99 8.79
C SER A 20 -11.43 5.16 9.56
N GLY A 21 -10.18 5.51 9.26
CA GLY A 21 -9.44 6.59 9.93
C GLY A 21 -8.71 6.17 11.21
N GLN A 22 -8.68 4.87 11.54
CA GLN A 22 -8.01 4.34 12.74
C GLN A 22 -6.66 3.66 12.47
N GLY A 23 -6.26 3.52 11.20
CA GLY A 23 -4.99 2.89 10.86
C GLY A 23 -4.86 1.46 11.42
N VAL A 24 -3.68 1.10 11.92
CA VAL A 24 -3.42 -0.24 12.51
C VAL A 24 -3.70 -0.33 14.02
N ALA A 25 -4.56 0.54 14.56
CA ALA A 25 -4.83 0.59 16.01
C ALA A 25 -5.68 -0.58 16.54
N LYS A 26 -6.29 -1.39 15.67
CA LYS A 26 -7.10 -2.55 16.09
C LYS A 26 -6.23 -3.64 16.75
N ALA A 27 -6.67 -4.14 17.91
CA ALA A 27 -6.02 -5.24 18.61
C ALA A 27 -5.96 -6.51 17.73
N GLY A 28 -4.84 -7.24 17.78
CA GLY A 28 -4.62 -8.47 17.01
C GLY A 28 -4.10 -8.27 15.57
N ILE A 29 -3.82 -7.04 15.13
CA ILE A 29 -3.18 -6.79 13.84
C ILE A 29 -1.66 -6.94 13.96
N ASP A 30 -1.07 -7.81 13.13
CA ASP A 30 0.38 -7.88 12.93
C ASP A 30 0.86 -6.69 12.10
N ARG A 31 1.35 -5.67 12.80
CA ARG A 31 1.79 -4.38 12.23
C ARG A 31 3.02 -4.53 11.34
N SER A 32 3.79 -5.59 11.51
CA SER A 32 4.96 -5.85 10.65
C SER A 32 4.54 -6.00 9.18
N LYS A 33 3.29 -6.39 8.91
CA LYS A 33 2.75 -6.61 7.56
C LYS A 33 2.27 -5.34 6.86
N TYR A 34 2.39 -4.17 7.50
CA TYR A 34 1.87 -2.92 6.95
C TYR A 34 2.99 -1.93 6.66
N ALA A 35 2.79 -1.09 5.64
CA ALA A 35 3.62 0.08 5.37
C ALA A 35 2.73 1.31 5.11
N ILE A 36 3.22 2.49 5.48
CA ILE A 36 2.60 3.76 5.12
C ILE A 36 2.73 3.93 3.61
N ILE A 37 1.66 4.38 2.94
CA ILE A 37 1.71 4.80 1.54
C ILE A 37 1.21 6.22 1.41
N HIS A 38 1.93 7.06 0.68
CA HIS A 38 1.61 8.48 0.55
C HIS A 38 1.91 9.01 -0.85
N MET A 39 1.25 10.10 -1.22
CA MET A 39 1.57 10.80 -2.47
C MET A 39 2.91 11.53 -2.36
N ARG A 40 3.64 11.60 -3.47
CA ARG A 40 4.83 12.44 -3.62
C ARG A 40 4.49 13.89 -3.28
N GLY A 41 5.39 14.54 -2.53
CA GLY A 41 5.19 15.91 -2.03
C GLY A 41 4.42 15.98 -0.70
N ASN A 42 3.74 14.91 -0.28
CA ASN A 42 3.12 14.84 1.04
C ASN A 42 4.10 14.22 2.04
N ARG A 43 4.17 14.76 3.26
CA ARG A 43 4.94 14.13 4.34
C ARG A 43 4.23 12.86 4.82
N PRO A 44 4.92 11.70 4.87
CA PRO A 44 4.36 10.51 5.49
C PRO A 44 4.10 10.80 6.98
N ARG A 45 2.87 10.58 7.42
CA ARG A 45 2.49 10.76 8.83
C ARG A 45 2.25 9.39 9.45
N ALA A 46 3.12 9.01 10.38
CA ALA A 46 2.77 8.05 11.42
C ALA A 46 1.77 8.76 12.34
N VAL A 47 0.64 8.13 12.60
CA VAL A 47 -0.37 8.73 13.49
C VAL A 47 0.11 8.52 14.92
N GLN A 48 -0.11 9.51 15.78
CA GLN A 48 0.39 9.47 17.17
C GLN A 48 -0.14 8.27 17.97
N SER A 49 -1.27 7.68 17.54
CA SER A 49 -1.86 6.45 18.08
C SER A 49 -1.36 5.16 17.42
N GLU A 50 -0.60 5.24 16.33
CA GLU A 50 0.01 4.08 15.69
C GLU A 50 1.38 3.80 16.34
N PRO A 51 1.63 2.57 16.83
CA PRO A 51 2.96 2.16 17.25
C PRO A 51 3.96 2.33 16.10
N ARG A 52 5.25 2.50 16.44
CA ARG A 52 6.31 2.68 15.43
C ARG A 52 6.23 1.59 14.37
N MET A 53 5.93 1.99 13.14
CA MET A 53 5.90 1.10 11.98
C MET A 53 7.33 0.65 11.65
N VAL A 54 7.49 -0.64 11.35
CA VAL A 54 8.80 -1.25 11.05
C VAL A 54 9.20 -1.03 9.60
N LYS A 55 8.23 -1.09 8.68
CA LYS A 55 8.44 -0.86 7.25
C LYS A 55 8.48 0.64 6.96
N GLU A 56 9.40 1.03 6.09
CA GLU A 56 9.53 2.41 5.64
C GLU A 56 8.34 2.84 4.78
N PRO A 57 7.99 4.15 4.76
CA PRO A 57 6.95 4.65 3.88
C PRO A 57 7.25 4.44 2.39
N LEU A 58 6.19 4.19 1.64
CA LEU A 58 6.19 4.02 0.19
C LEU A 58 5.58 5.26 -0.46
N GLU A 59 6.37 5.93 -1.29
CA GLU A 59 5.93 7.10 -2.04
C GLU A 59 5.27 6.69 -3.36
N VAL A 60 4.24 7.45 -3.76
CA VAL A 60 3.47 7.27 -5.00
C VAL A 60 3.49 8.55 -5.83
N ASP A 61 3.84 8.43 -7.10
CA ASP A 61 3.56 9.44 -8.12
C ASP A 61 2.07 9.40 -8.49
N PRO A 62 1.33 10.51 -8.35
CA PRO A 62 -0.10 10.53 -8.65
C PRO A 62 -0.31 10.34 -10.16
N ALA A 63 -1.34 9.57 -10.55
CA ALA A 63 -1.66 9.35 -11.95
C ALA A 63 -2.20 10.62 -12.63
N ARG A 64 -2.83 11.50 -11.85
CA ARG A 64 -3.34 12.82 -12.25
C ARG A 64 -3.25 13.79 -11.06
N PRO A 65 -3.17 15.11 -11.28
CA PRO A 65 -3.00 16.09 -10.19
C PRO A 65 -4.09 16.08 -9.11
N ASP A 66 -5.29 15.61 -9.43
CA ASP A 66 -6.43 15.51 -8.51
C ASP A 66 -6.44 14.22 -7.68
N GLN A 67 -5.62 13.22 -8.04
CA GLN A 67 -5.54 11.96 -7.30
C GLN A 67 -4.85 12.17 -5.96
N LYS A 68 -5.46 11.61 -4.91
CA LYS A 68 -4.98 11.72 -3.53
C LYS A 68 -5.10 10.39 -2.81
N LEU A 69 -4.17 10.15 -1.90
CA LEU A 69 -4.28 9.11 -0.89
C LEU A 69 -4.60 9.79 0.43
N ASP A 70 -5.49 9.17 1.20
CA ASP A 70 -5.76 9.61 2.57
C ASP A 70 -4.48 9.49 3.40
N SER A 71 -4.26 10.42 4.33
CA SER A 71 -3.12 10.38 5.24
C SER A 71 -3.06 9.12 6.12
N MET A 72 -4.18 8.41 6.26
CA MET A 72 -4.38 7.13 6.95
C MET A 72 -4.23 5.91 6.03
N SER A 73 -3.82 6.06 4.77
CA SER A 73 -3.63 4.96 3.82
C SER A 73 -2.43 4.09 4.18
N ARG A 74 -2.66 2.78 4.39
CA ARG A 74 -1.64 1.76 4.69
C ARG A 74 -1.74 0.66 3.64
N VAL A 75 -0.61 0.21 3.10
CA VAL A 75 -0.54 -1.02 2.31
C VAL A 75 -0.47 -2.19 3.27
N ASN A 76 -1.26 -3.23 3.03
CA ASN A 76 -1.26 -4.44 3.82
C ASN A 76 -0.67 -5.60 3.00
N PHE A 77 0.56 -6.00 3.30
CA PHE A 77 1.24 -7.12 2.67
C PHE A 77 0.77 -8.48 3.21
N GLY A 78 0.01 -8.52 4.30
CA GLY A 78 -0.54 -9.74 4.87
C GLY A 78 -1.74 -10.32 4.11
N LYS A 79 -2.16 -9.68 3.02
CA LYS A 79 -3.25 -10.14 2.16
C LYS A 79 -2.91 -9.91 0.69
N VAL A 80 -3.22 -10.88 -0.14
CA VAL A 80 -3.18 -10.77 -1.61
C VAL A 80 -4.57 -10.99 -2.17
N TYR A 81 -4.93 -10.20 -3.17
CA TYR A 81 -6.17 -10.30 -3.93
C TYR A 81 -5.83 -10.49 -5.41
N THR A 82 -6.63 -11.30 -6.08
CA THR A 82 -6.62 -11.40 -7.54
C THR A 82 -7.65 -10.42 -8.09
N VAL A 83 -7.23 -9.52 -8.97
CA VAL A 83 -8.09 -8.54 -9.63
C VAL A 83 -8.08 -8.81 -11.13
N GLU A 84 -9.21 -9.20 -11.70
CA GLU A 84 -9.36 -9.47 -13.14
C GLU A 84 -9.18 -8.19 -13.98
N HIS A 85 -8.59 -8.31 -15.16
CA HIS A 85 -8.31 -7.17 -16.06
C HIS A 85 -9.58 -6.50 -16.61
N ASN A 86 -10.72 -7.20 -16.61
CA ASN A 86 -12.00 -6.68 -17.08
C ASN A 86 -12.75 -5.85 -16.03
N VAL A 87 -12.24 -5.75 -14.80
CA VAL A 87 -12.83 -4.92 -13.75
C VAL A 87 -12.44 -3.46 -13.98
N LYS A 88 -13.42 -2.56 -13.94
CA LYS A 88 -13.17 -1.12 -14.00
C LYS A 88 -12.47 -0.65 -12.74
N VAL A 89 -11.35 0.06 -12.90
CA VAL A 89 -10.56 0.63 -11.81
C VAL A 89 -10.29 2.11 -12.02
N LEU A 90 -10.05 2.84 -10.93
CA LEU A 90 -9.56 4.22 -10.97
C LEU A 90 -8.03 4.20 -10.80
N PRO A 91 -7.24 4.70 -11.78
CA PRO A 91 -5.80 4.83 -11.62
C PRO A 91 -5.48 5.95 -10.61
N VAL A 92 -4.91 5.55 -9.46
CA VAL A 92 -4.51 6.49 -8.40
C VAL A 92 -3.09 7.00 -8.62
N GLY A 93 -2.16 6.13 -9.02
CA GLY A 93 -0.76 6.48 -9.18
C GLY A 93 0.16 5.28 -9.36
N LYS A 94 1.47 5.54 -9.37
CA LYS A 94 2.54 4.52 -9.47
C LYS A 94 3.50 4.67 -8.30
N ILE A 95 3.91 3.56 -7.69
CA ILE A 95 5.00 3.57 -6.69
C ILE A 95 6.25 4.18 -7.33
N THR A 96 6.86 5.13 -6.65
CA THR A 96 8.05 5.82 -7.19
C THR A 96 9.24 4.87 -7.28
N GLU A 97 10.17 5.11 -8.21
CA GLU A 97 11.34 4.22 -8.37
C GLU A 97 12.16 4.12 -7.07
N ALA A 98 12.25 5.20 -6.29
CA ALA A 98 12.92 5.21 -4.98
C ALA A 98 12.25 4.28 -3.93
N SER A 99 10.95 4.05 -4.04
CA SER A 99 10.18 3.17 -3.14
C SER A 99 9.94 1.78 -3.70
N ARG A 100 10.19 1.58 -5.01
CA ARG A 100 9.87 0.36 -5.74
C ARG A 100 10.63 -0.87 -5.22
N ALA A 101 11.93 -0.73 -4.95
CA ALA A 101 12.74 -1.83 -4.42
C ALA A 101 12.21 -2.34 -3.07
N ARG A 102 11.95 -1.41 -2.13
CA ARG A 102 11.36 -1.71 -0.82
C ARG A 102 9.96 -2.33 -0.93
N PHE A 103 9.11 -1.82 -1.82
CA PHE A 103 7.80 -2.41 -2.06
C PHE A 103 7.89 -3.88 -2.49
N LEU A 104 8.80 -4.21 -3.42
CA LEU A 104 9.00 -5.57 -3.89
C LEU A 104 9.58 -6.47 -2.79
N GLU A 105 10.53 -5.97 -1.99
CA GLU A 105 11.08 -6.68 -0.84
C GLU A 105 9.98 -7.02 0.18
N TYR A 106 9.12 -6.05 0.50
CA TYR A 106 8.02 -6.25 1.44
C TYR A 106 6.99 -7.26 0.94
N ALA A 107 6.69 -7.26 -0.36
CA ALA A 107 5.81 -8.24 -0.97
C ALA A 107 6.45 -9.64 -0.98
N HIS A 108 7.73 -9.74 -1.38
CA HIS A 108 8.45 -11.01 -1.42
C HIS A 108 8.54 -11.66 -0.03
N GLY A 109 8.89 -10.85 0.99
CA GLY A 109 9.01 -11.32 2.37
C GLY A 109 7.71 -11.83 3.00
N GLU A 110 6.55 -11.56 2.42
CA GLU A 110 5.26 -12.10 2.90
C GLU A 110 4.71 -13.23 2.02
N PHE A 111 5.04 -13.25 0.72
CA PHE A 111 4.48 -14.23 -0.23
C PHE A 111 5.40 -15.43 -0.54
N VAL A 112 6.66 -15.40 -0.12
CA VAL A 112 7.66 -16.46 -0.38
C VAL A 112 8.25 -16.99 0.95
N LYS A 113 7.47 -16.97 2.02
CA LYS A 113 7.81 -17.62 3.29
C LYS A 113 7.39 -19.09 3.31
#